data_AF-A0A1I8CCU8-F1
#
_entry.id   AF-A0A1I8CCU8-F1
#
_cell.length_a   1.000
_cell.length_b   1.000
_cell.length_c   1.000
_cell.angle_alpha   90.00
_cell.angle_beta   90.00
_cell.angle_gamma   90.00
#
_symmetry.space_group_name_H-M   'P 1'
#
loop_
_entity.id
_entity.type
_entity.pdbx_description
1 polymer ?
#
loop_
_entity_poly.entity_id
_entity_poly.type
_entity_poly.pdbx_seq_one_letter_code
_entity_poly.pdbx_strand_id
1 'polypeptide(L)'
;MNSITQIRNRATYYKQDNGWTPKFIRRFLIRHPKAPLHITLGALGISFVSPLFYWTYKYYTMPLRDFEKYRDDRNAEVLRRQRFGTGLVFPWTTTKDDTPSS
;
A
#
# COMPACT_ATOMS: atom_id res chain seq x y z
N MET A 1 32.27 -44.89 32.19
CA MET A 1 31.73 -43.62 32.72
C MET A 1 31.52 -42.71 31.52
N ASN A 2 30.36 -42.82 30.87
CA ASN A 2 30.13 -42.26 29.54
C ASN A 2 29.52 -40.87 29.70
N SER A 3 30.32 -39.81 29.51
CA SER A 3 29.82 -38.44 29.48
C SER A 3 28.99 -38.25 28.20
N ILE A 4 27.66 -38.33 28.34
CA ILE A 4 26.75 -37.90 27.28
C ILE A 4 26.93 -36.38 27.17
N THR A 5 27.74 -35.93 26.21
CA THR A 5 27.79 -34.53 25.81
C THR A 5 26.45 -34.16 25.21
N GLN A 6 25.49 -33.78 26.05
CA GLN A 6 24.33 -33.02 25.62
C GLN A 6 24.84 -31.70 25.07
N ILE A 7 25.08 -31.67 23.76
CA ILE A 7 25.21 -30.43 23.01
C ILE A 7 23.86 -29.74 23.20
N ARG A 8 23.80 -28.82 24.17
CA ARG A 8 22.71 -27.87 24.31
C ARG A 8 22.69 -27.08 23.00
N ASN A 9 21.88 -27.53 22.05
CA ASN A 9 21.42 -26.72 20.94
C ASN A 9 20.59 -25.59 21.55
N ARG A 10 21.27 -24.57 22.09
CA ARG A 10 20.66 -23.27 22.35
C ARG A 10 20.03 -22.87 21.04
N ALA A 11 18.71 -22.75 21.08
CA ALA A 11 17.85 -22.63 19.93
C ALA A 11 18.51 -21.83 18.81
N THR A 12 18.60 -22.48 17.66
CA THR A 12 19.28 -22.07 16.43
C THR A 12 18.64 -20.85 15.77
N TYR A 13 18.03 -19.93 16.53
CA TYR A 13 17.53 -18.63 16.06
C TYR A 13 18.65 -17.76 15.48
N TYR A 14 19.91 -18.11 15.75
CA TYR A 14 21.11 -17.40 15.29
C TYR A 14 21.92 -18.14 14.22
N LYS A 15 21.45 -19.27 13.66
CA LYS A 15 22.07 -19.79 12.43
C LYS A 15 21.70 -18.83 11.30
N GLN A 16 22.61 -17.89 11.11
CA GLN A 16 22.46 -16.74 10.27
C GLN A 16 22.84 -17.15 8.86
N ASP A 17 21.84 -17.63 8.12
CA ASP A 17 22.01 -17.87 6.69
C ASP A 17 22.32 -16.55 5.97
N ASN A 18 23.28 -16.55 5.05
CA ASN A 18 23.73 -15.38 4.26
C ASN A 18 22.70 -15.03 3.16
N GLY A 19 21.43 -14.89 3.55
CA GLY A 19 20.34 -14.54 2.66
C GLY A 19 20.34 -13.06 2.29
N TRP A 20 19.58 -12.72 1.25
CA TRP A 20 19.44 -11.36 0.71
C TRP A 20 18.79 -10.35 1.68
N THR A 21 18.12 -10.82 2.74
CA THR A 21 17.43 -9.93 3.69
C THR A 21 18.42 -9.23 4.63
N PRO A 22 18.36 -7.89 4.75
CA PRO A 22 19.21 -7.14 5.67
C PRO A 22 19.09 -7.64 7.12
N LYS A 23 20.24 -7.77 7.79
CA LYS A 23 20.34 -8.33 9.15
C LYS A 23 19.44 -7.62 10.17
N PHE A 24 19.25 -6.31 10.02
CA PHE A 24 18.40 -5.51 10.92
C PHE A 24 16.90 -5.80 10.74
N ILE A 25 16.44 -5.97 9.49
CA ILE A 25 15.02 -6.28 9.19
C ILE A 25 14.65 -7.62 9.78
N ARG A 26 15.48 -8.64 9.57
CA ARG A 26 15.25 -9.98 10.13
C ARG A 26 15.17 -9.97 11.66
N ARG A 27 16.10 -9.27 12.33
CA ARG A 27 16.08 -9.12 13.80
C ARG A 27 14.85 -8.37 14.30
N PHE A 28 14.44 -7.32 13.58
CA PHE A 28 13.24 -6.55 13.90
C PHE A 28 11.97 -7.40 13.79
N LEU A 29 11.82 -8.17 12.71
CA LEU A 29 10.66 -9.04 12.49
C LEU A 29 10.58 -10.20 13.49
N ILE A 30 11.71 -10.80 13.87
CA ILE A 30 11.75 -11.84 14.92
C ILE A 30 11.35 -11.25 16.28
N ARG A 31 11.83 -10.03 16.60
CA ARG A 31 11.51 -9.36 17.86
C ARG A 31 10.07 -8.83 17.90
N HIS A 32 9.53 -8.42 16.75
CA HIS A 32 8.20 -7.84 16.61
C HIS A 32 7.40 -8.58 15.53
N PRO A 33 6.86 -9.77 15.82
CA PRO A 33 6.14 -10.57 14.83
C PRO A 33 4.86 -9.90 14.32
N LYS A 34 4.30 -8.94 15.07
CA LYS A 34 3.11 -8.15 14.67
C LYS A 34 3.46 -6.94 13.80
N ALA A 35 4.74 -6.59 13.65
CA ALA A 35 5.14 -5.39 12.92
C ALA A 35 4.67 -5.36 11.46
N PRO A 36 4.72 -6.46 10.68
CA PRO A 36 4.18 -6.47 9.31
C PRO A 36 2.72 -6.06 9.27
N LEU A 37 1.90 -6.55 10.20
CA LEU A 37 0.46 -6.24 10.26
C LEU A 37 0.23 -4.75 10.54
N HIS A 38 0.98 -4.15 11.46
CA HIS A 38 0.87 -2.71 11.73
C HIS A 38 1.36 -1.86 10.56
N ILE A 39 2.44 -2.28 9.88
CA ILE A 39 2.96 -1.59 8.70
C ILE A 39 1.94 -1.63 7.57
N THR A 40 1.37 -2.80 7.26
CA THR A 40 0.37 -2.92 6.20
C THR A 40 -0.91 -2.18 6.53
N LEU A 41 -1.37 -2.27 7.78
CA LEU A 41 -2.55 -1.52 8.23
C LEU A 41 -2.31 0.00 8.16
N GLY A 42 -1.14 0.47 8.57
CA GLY A 42 -0.75 1.87 8.45
C GLY A 42 -0.69 2.34 7.00
N ALA A 43 -0.06 1.54 6.12
CA ALA A 43 0.02 1.85 4.69
C ALA A 43 -1.38 1.91 4.04
N LEU A 44 -2.25 0.94 4.35
CA LEU A 44 -3.64 0.92 3.89
C LEU A 44 -4.44 2.12 4.42
N GLY A 45 -4.26 2.46 5.70
CA GLY A 45 -4.89 3.63 6.33
C GLY A 45 -4.47 4.93 5.66
N ILE A 46 -3.17 5.12 5.42
CA ILE A 46 -2.65 6.31 4.72
C ILE A 46 -3.20 6.36 3.29
N SER A 47 -3.25 5.23 2.58
CA SER A 47 -3.82 5.16 1.23
C SER A 47 -5.30 5.58 1.20
N PHE A 48 -6.06 5.19 2.23
CA PHE A 48 -7.46 5.58 2.36
C PHE A 48 -7.66 7.06 2.70
N VAL A 49 -6.80 7.63 3.55
CA VAL A 49 -6.90 9.03 4.00
C VAL A 49 -6.32 10.02 2.99
N SER A 50 -5.34 9.61 2.18
CA SER A 50 -4.64 10.48 1.23
C SER A 50 -5.56 11.26 0.27
N PRO A 51 -6.59 10.64 -0.36
CA PRO A 51 -7.54 11.38 -1.18
C PRO A 51 -8.28 12.47 -0.39
N LEU A 52 -8.73 12.18 0.83
CA LEU A 52 -9.45 13.16 1.66
C LEU A 52 -8.58 14.38 1.97
N PHE A 53 -7.30 14.16 2.25
CA PHE A 53 -6.35 15.25 2.47
C PHE A 53 -6.16 16.11 1.20
N TYR A 54 -6.08 15.47 0.03
CA TYR A 54 -6.00 16.19 -1.24
C TYR A 54 -7.27 16.98 -1.56
N TRP A 55 -8.46 16.40 -1.32
CA TRP A 55 -9.75 17.05 -1.53
C TRP A 55 -9.94 18.26 -0.60
N THR A 56 -9.58 18.12 0.68
CA THR A 56 -9.62 19.23 1.64
C THR A 56 -8.65 20.33 1.25
N TYR A 57 -7.41 19.99 0.84
CA TYR A 57 -6.47 20.97 0.31
C TYR A 57 -7.05 21.75 -0.89
N LYS A 58 -7.69 21.06 -1.84
CA LYS A 58 -8.33 21.72 -3.00
C LYS A 58 -9.49 22.61 -2.59
N TYR A 59 -10.29 22.20 -1.62
CA TYR A 59 -11.38 23.01 -1.08
C TYR A 59 -10.88 24.32 -0.47
N TYR A 60 -9.78 24.28 0.28
CA TYR A 60 -9.23 25.49 0.90
C TYR A 60 -8.44 26.39 -0.06
N THR A 61 -7.88 25.84 -1.14
CA THR A 61 -7.00 26.59 -2.06
C THR A 61 -7.71 27.14 -3.30
N MET A 62 -8.94 26.69 -3.59
CA MET A 62 -9.68 27.03 -4.80
C MET A 62 -10.93 27.86 -4.48
N PRO A 63 -11.33 28.81 -5.36
CA PRO A 63 -12.62 29.48 -5.26
C PRO A 63 -13.79 28.47 -5.30
N LEU A 64 -14.87 28.75 -4.57
CA LEU A 64 -16.00 27.82 -4.42
C LEU A 64 -16.58 27.34 -5.77
N ARG A 65 -16.74 28.25 -6.74
CA ARG A 65 -17.26 27.93 -8.07
C ARG A 65 -16.37 26.95 -8.85
N ASP A 66 -15.06 27.15 -8.76
CA ASP A 66 -14.10 26.28 -9.43
C ASP A 66 -14.03 24.92 -8.74
N PHE A 67 -14.21 24.88 -7.42
CA PHE A 67 -14.30 23.64 -6.67
C PHE A 67 -15.56 22.84 -6.99
N GLU A 68 -16.72 23.50 -7.12
CA GLU A 68 -17.97 22.85 -7.55
C GLU A 68 -17.82 22.22 -8.93
N LYS A 69 -17.26 22.96 -9.89
CA LYS A 69 -16.97 22.43 -11.22
C LYS A 69 -15.97 21.26 -11.17
N TYR A 70 -14.89 21.42 -10.42
CA TYR A 70 -13.89 20.36 -10.23
C TYR A 70 -14.50 19.08 -9.65
N ARG A 71 -15.38 19.22 -8.65
CA ARG A 71 -16.08 18.08 -8.05
C ARG A 71 -16.96 17.37 -9.07
N ASP A 72 -17.72 18.12 -9.84
CA ASP A 72 -18.66 17.56 -10.82
C ASP A 72 -17.92 16.85 -11.97
N ASP A 73 -16.82 17.45 -12.47
CA ASP A 73 -15.94 16.84 -13.48
C ASP A 73 -15.34 15.51 -12.97
N ARG A 74 -14.87 15.48 -11.72
CA ARG A 74 -14.30 14.27 -11.11
C ARG A 74 -15.35 13.18 -10.88
N ASN A 75 -16.57 13.55 -10.49
CA ASN A 75 -17.66 12.59 -10.34
C ASN A 75 -18.07 11.98 -11.69
N ALA A 76 -18.15 12.80 -12.73
CA ALA A 76 -18.43 12.34 -14.10
C ALA A 76 -17.33 11.38 -14.60
N GLU A 77 -16.07 11.69 -14.33
CA GLU A 77 -14.94 10.82 -14.63
C GLU A 77 -15.04 9.48 -13.89
N VAL A 78 -15.30 9.48 -12.58
CA VAL A 78 -15.46 8.24 -11.79
C VAL A 78 -16.60 7.38 -12.34
N LEU A 79 -17.74 7.99 -12.68
CA LEU A 79 -18.87 7.28 -13.29
C LEU A 79 -18.51 6.67 -14.64
N ARG A 80 -17.75 7.37 -15.49
CA ARG A 80 -17.23 6.81 -16.75
C ARG A 80 -16.36 5.59 -16.48
N ARG A 81 -15.40 5.72 -15.56
CA ARG A 81 -14.47 4.62 -15.23
C ARG A 81 -15.22 3.40 -14.68
N GLN A 82 -16.24 3.61 -13.85
CA GLN A 82 -17.08 2.53 -13.32
C GLN A 82 -17.94 1.85 -14.39
N ARG A 83 -18.52 2.62 -15.33
CA ARG A 83 -19.37 2.08 -16.39
C ARG A 83 -18.59 1.30 -17.46
N PHE A 84 -17.47 1.86 -17.90
CA PHE A 84 -16.74 1.35 -19.06
C PHE A 84 -15.48 0.56 -18.68
N GLY A 85 -15.12 0.55 -17.39
CA GLY A 85 -13.90 -0.10 -16.92
C GLY A 85 -12.64 0.58 -17.46
N THR A 86 -12.69 1.89 -17.74
CA THR A 86 -11.58 2.63 -18.33
C THR A 86 -10.78 3.37 -17.27
N GLY A 87 -9.46 3.52 -17.46
CA GLY A 87 -8.60 4.26 -16.53
C GLY A 87 -8.46 3.61 -15.14
N LEU A 88 -8.52 2.28 -15.09
CA LEU A 88 -8.29 1.50 -13.86
C LEU A 88 -6.81 1.61 -13.43
N VAL A 89 -6.58 1.62 -12.11
CA VAL A 89 -5.23 1.68 -11.52
C VAL A 89 -4.37 0.50 -11.99
N PHE A 90 -5.00 -0.65 -12.24
CA PHE A 90 -4.37 -1.81 -12.82
C PHE A 90 -4.57 -1.80 -14.36
N PRO A 91 -3.50 -1.58 -15.14
CA PRO A 91 -3.62 -1.37 -16.59
C PRO A 91 -4.07 -2.61 -17.37
N TRP A 92 -4.02 -3.81 -16.77
CA TRP A 92 -4.46 -5.06 -17.42
C TRP A 92 -5.98 -5.32 -17.30
N THR A 93 -6.69 -4.58 -16.45
CA THR A 93 -8.16 -4.67 -16.35
C THR A 93 -8.88 -3.58 -17.14
N THR A 94 -8.13 -2.62 -17.71
CA THR A 94 -8.74 -1.50 -18.42
C THR A 94 -9.28 -1.96 -19.78
N THR A 95 -10.57 -1.75 -20.02
CA THR A 95 -11.10 -1.77 -21.37
C THR A 95 -10.51 -0.56 -22.10
N LYS A 96 -9.97 -0.74 -23.30
CA LYS A 96 -9.53 0.38 -24.14
C LYS A 96 -10.78 1.04 -24.71
N ASP A 97 -10.99 2.32 -24.40
CA ASP A 97 -12.01 3.13 -25.08
C ASP A 97 -11.47 3.41 -26.50
N ASP A 98 -12.03 2.76 -27.52
CA ASP A 98 -11.71 3.01 -28.94
C ASP A 98 -12.42 4.26 -29.49
N THR A 99 -12.78 5.22 -28.64
CA THR A 99 -13.46 6.45 -29.09
C THR A 99 -12.41 7.52 -29.39
N PRO A 100 -12.30 8.01 -30.64
CA PRO A 100 -11.38 9.08 -30.96
C PRO A 100 -11.85 10.34 -30.23
N SER A 101 -10.92 11.01 -29.57
CA SER A 101 -11.12 12.34 -29.01
C SER A 101 -11.30 13.32 -30.16
N SER A 102 -12.56 13.58 -30.52
CA SER A 102 -12.99 14.66 -31.41
C SER A 102 -12.85 16.03 -30.77
#